data_AF-A0A661K4A9-F1
#
_entry.id   AF-A0A661K4A9-F1
#
_cell.length_a   1.000
_cell.length_b   1.000
_cell.length_c   1.000
_cell.angle_alpha   90.00
_cell.angle_beta   90.00
_cell.angle_gamma   90.00
#
_symmetry.space_group_name_H-M   'P 1'
#
loop_
_entity.id
_entity.type
_entity.pdbx_description
1 polymer ?
#
loop_
_entity_poly.entity_id
_entity_poly.type
_entity_poly.pdbx_seq_one_letter_code
_entity_poly.pdbx_strand_id
1 'polypeptide(L)'
;MNRGVTLEEHHGATWAVNAENCRRPDLLFIGKGNLRDFFEHRKLELKREVEKLDSNYILTISEEDFCQYLITKYSLRPPEIHEDKIYVYDQKEVVVDVSKDPMRAIFDRSKPFYIKGVQVTVAVPFEGDGELFQYKPSRSTRRPPCGKIRGQEIHLIYKTVN
;
A
#
# COMPACT_ATOMS: atom_id res chain seq x y z
N MET A 1 -16.74 13.43 -10.79
CA MET A 1 -17.84 12.74 -10.09
C MET A 1 -17.24 11.69 -9.18
N ASN A 2 -17.06 12.02 -7.89
CA ASN A 2 -16.67 11.05 -6.86
C ASN A 2 -17.91 10.22 -6.52
N ARG A 3 -17.87 8.90 -6.77
CA ARG A 3 -18.77 7.98 -6.07
C ARG A 3 -17.99 7.45 -4.88
N GLY A 4 -18.40 7.89 -3.69
CA GLY A 4 -17.91 7.35 -2.42
C GLY A 4 -18.23 5.86 -2.36
N VAL A 5 -17.33 5.09 -1.75
CA VAL A 5 -17.60 3.71 -1.37
C VAL A 5 -18.55 3.80 -0.18
N THR A 6 -19.83 3.56 -0.38
CA THR A 6 -20.81 3.48 0.72
C THR A 6 -20.68 2.10 1.36
N LEU A 7 -20.11 2.03 2.55
CA LEU A 7 -20.38 0.91 3.47
C LEU A 7 -21.70 1.21 4.17
N GLU A 8 -22.60 0.23 4.15
CA GLU A 8 -24.02 0.34 4.52
C GLU A 8 -24.29 0.81 5.95
N GLU A 9 -25.51 1.31 6.07
CA GLU A 9 -26.07 2.20 7.08
C GLU A 9 -26.41 1.50 8.40
N HIS A 10 -25.89 2.00 9.51
CA HIS A 10 -26.61 2.00 10.79
C HIS A 10 -26.31 3.32 11.53
N HIS A 11 -27.38 4.12 11.70
CA HIS A 11 -27.45 5.38 12.47
C HIS A 11 -26.70 6.61 11.92
N GLY A 12 -27.39 7.37 11.05
CA GLY A 12 -27.52 8.84 11.17
C GLY A 12 -26.28 9.74 11.11
N ALA A 13 -25.09 9.24 10.80
CA ALA A 13 -23.88 10.05 10.64
C ALA A 13 -23.28 9.83 9.25
N THR A 14 -23.51 10.77 8.34
CA THR A 14 -22.80 10.84 7.05
C THR A 14 -21.33 11.14 7.35
N TRP A 15 -20.51 10.11 7.39
CA TRP A 15 -19.07 10.25 7.62
C TRP A 15 -18.42 10.88 6.39
N ALA A 16 -18.01 12.14 6.50
CA ALA A 16 -17.06 12.73 5.56
C ALA A 16 -15.66 12.27 5.97
N VAL A 17 -15.21 11.10 5.49
CA VAL A 17 -13.80 10.71 5.63
C VAL A 17 -12.98 11.61 4.72
N ASN A 18 -12.44 12.68 5.29
CA ASN A 18 -11.45 13.51 4.62
C ASN A 18 -10.13 12.72 4.58
N ALA A 19 -9.92 11.96 3.51
CA ALA A 19 -8.61 11.43 3.13
C ALA A 19 -7.70 12.58 2.68
N GLU A 20 -7.43 13.55 3.55
CA GLU A 20 -6.57 14.69 3.25
C GLU A 20 -5.12 14.45 3.71
N ASN A 21 -4.21 14.66 2.75
CA ASN A 21 -2.75 14.64 2.81
C ASN A 21 -2.07 13.30 3.10
N CYS A 22 -2.37 12.33 2.24
CA CYS A 22 -1.43 11.27 1.91
C CYS A 22 -0.16 11.87 1.29
N ARG A 23 0.96 11.76 2.01
CA ARG A 23 2.26 12.21 1.49
C ARG A 23 2.73 11.21 0.44
N ARG A 24 3.54 11.64 -0.53
CA ARG A 24 4.11 10.74 -1.55
C ARG A 24 4.67 9.40 -1.02
N PRO A 25 5.39 9.32 0.12
CA PRO A 25 5.86 8.04 0.66
C PRO A 25 4.73 7.09 1.13
N ASP A 26 3.52 7.59 1.33
CA ASP A 26 2.36 6.83 1.79
C ASP A 26 1.48 6.35 0.62
N LEU A 27 1.85 6.64 -0.63
CA LEU A 27 1.11 6.18 -1.81
C LEU A 27 1.50 4.74 -2.16
N LEU A 28 0.51 3.86 -2.18
CA LEU A 28 0.69 2.51 -2.70
C LEU A 28 0.73 2.54 -4.23
N PHE A 29 1.43 1.57 -4.81
CA PHE A 29 1.58 1.31 -6.24
C PHE A 29 2.25 2.43 -7.05
N ILE A 30 2.90 3.40 -6.43
CA ILE A 30 3.64 4.47 -7.15
C ILE A 30 5.06 4.67 -6.58
N GLY A 31 5.40 4.05 -5.45
CA GLY A 31 6.63 4.34 -4.71
C GLY A 31 7.94 4.06 -5.46
N LYS A 32 8.12 2.84 -5.97
CA LYS A 32 9.42 2.32 -6.43
C LYS A 32 9.62 2.27 -7.95
N GLY A 33 8.60 2.59 -8.75
CA GLY A 33 8.66 2.53 -10.22
C GLY A 33 7.63 1.58 -10.80
N ASN A 34 7.81 1.14 -12.05
CA ASN A 34 6.86 0.24 -12.71
C ASN A 34 7.13 -1.22 -12.37
N LEU A 35 6.06 -1.99 -12.18
CA LEU A 35 6.11 -3.42 -11.90
C LEU A 35 6.76 -4.20 -13.05
N ARG A 36 6.59 -3.75 -14.29
CA ARG A 36 7.24 -4.35 -15.46
C ARG A 36 8.77 -4.26 -15.36
N ASP A 37 9.29 -3.07 -15.08
CA ASP A 37 10.74 -2.84 -15.00
C ASP A 37 11.36 -3.65 -13.85
N PHE A 38 10.61 -3.77 -12.74
CA PHE A 38 11.00 -4.64 -11.62
C PHE A 38 11.12 -6.12 -12.01
N PHE A 39 10.14 -6.66 -12.75
CA PHE A 39 10.21 -8.03 -13.24
C PHE A 39 11.34 -8.25 -14.26
N GLU A 40 11.56 -7.30 -15.17
CA GLU A 40 12.67 -7.39 -16.14
C GLU A 40 14.04 -7.36 -15.44
N HIS A 41 14.21 -6.50 -14.43
CA HIS A 41 15.43 -6.48 -13.63
C HIS A 41 15.67 -7.83 -12.94
N ARG A 42 14.63 -8.40 -12.32
CA ARG A 42 14.71 -9.69 -11.62
C ARG A 42 15.01 -10.85 -12.57
N LYS A 43 14.47 -10.83 -13.80
CA LYS A 43 14.82 -11.78 -14.87
C LYS A 43 16.27 -11.66 -15.30
N LEU A 44 16.79 -10.43 -15.42
CA LEU A 44 18.20 -10.20 -15.76
C LEU A 44 19.14 -10.70 -14.67
N GLU A 45 18.80 -10.49 -13.40
CA GLU A 45 19.57 -11.01 -12.26
C GLU A 45 19.59 -12.54 -12.24
N LEU A 46 18.44 -13.20 -12.49
CA LEU A 46 18.37 -14.65 -12.63
C LEU A 46 19.31 -15.13 -13.75
N LYS A 47 19.25 -14.49 -14.93
CA LYS A 47 20.12 -14.85 -16.06
C LYS A 47 21.60 -14.69 -15.70
N ARG A 48 21.98 -13.58 -15.08
CA ARG A 48 23.36 -13.34 -14.63
C ARG A 48 23.82 -14.36 -13.60
N GLU A 49 22.93 -14.79 -12.72
CA GLU A 49 23.26 -15.81 -11.72
C GLU A 49 23.54 -17.15 -12.39
N VAL A 50 22.71 -17.56 -13.37
CA VAL A 50 22.95 -18.76 -14.19
C VAL A 50 24.27 -18.66 -14.96
N GLU A 51 24.56 -17.51 -15.59
CA GLU A 51 25.79 -17.30 -16.37
C GLU A 51 27.07 -17.25 -15.51
N LYS A 52 26.96 -16.90 -14.22
CA LYS A 52 28.09 -16.85 -13.29
C LYS A 52 28.49 -18.21 -12.72
N LEU A 53 27.69 -19.27 -12.94
CA LEU A 53 28.10 -20.59 -12.50
C LEU A 53 29.33 -21.05 -13.26
N ASP A 54 30.41 -21.24 -12.51
CA ASP A 54 31.62 -21.89 -13.00
C ASP A 54 31.31 -23.34 -13.37
N SER A 55 31.84 -23.81 -14.49
CA SER A 55 31.65 -25.16 -15.01
C SER A 55 31.95 -26.26 -13.98
N ASN A 56 32.82 -25.99 -12.99
CA ASN A 56 33.15 -26.94 -11.94
C ASN A 56 32.06 -27.09 -10.85
N TYR A 57 31.22 -26.06 -10.64
CA TYR A 57 30.12 -26.12 -9.65
C TYR A 57 28.93 -26.92 -10.17
N ILE A 58 28.70 -26.90 -11.49
CA ILE A 58 27.66 -27.68 -12.19
C ILE A 58 27.87 -29.20 -12.00
N LEU A 59 29.12 -29.65 -11.81
CA LEU A 59 29.44 -31.06 -11.58
C LEU A 59 29.12 -31.53 -10.15
N THR A 60 28.85 -30.61 -9.23
CA THR A 60 28.69 -30.92 -7.80
C THR A 60 27.25 -30.77 -7.31
N ILE A 61 26.46 -29.89 -7.93
CA ILE A 61 25.05 -29.70 -7.61
C ILE A 61 24.17 -30.45 -8.61
N SER A 62 23.06 -31.03 -8.15
CA SER A 62 22.07 -31.59 -9.07
C SER A 62 21.35 -30.44 -9.81
N GLU A 63 21.02 -30.66 -11.08
CA GLU A 63 20.27 -29.68 -11.88
C GLU A 63 18.92 -29.33 -11.21
N GLU A 64 18.29 -30.32 -10.59
CA GLU A 64 16.99 -30.18 -9.92
C GLU A 64 17.07 -29.30 -8.68
N ASP A 65 18.06 -29.51 -7.82
CA ASP A 65 18.27 -28.68 -6.63
C ASP A 65 18.58 -27.23 -7.01
N PHE A 66 19.38 -27.04 -8.07
CA PHE A 66 19.71 -25.71 -8.55
C PHE A 66 18.49 -24.98 -9.15
N CYS A 67 17.68 -25.68 -9.94
CA CYS A 67 16.41 -25.17 -10.43
C CYS A 67 15.48 -24.78 -9.27
N GLN A 68 15.34 -25.64 -8.27
CA GLN A 68 14.49 -25.39 -7.12
C GLN A 68 14.97 -24.18 -6.30
N TYR A 69 16.29 -24.03 -6.14
CA TYR A 69 16.89 -22.84 -5.52
C TYR A 69 16.53 -21.56 -6.29
N LEU A 70 16.69 -21.55 -7.62
CA LEU A 70 16.36 -20.39 -8.44
C LEU A 70 14.86 -20.06 -8.39
N ILE A 71 13.99 -21.06 -8.50
CA ILE A 71 12.54 -20.88 -8.37
C ILE A 71 12.22 -20.25 -7.01
N THR A 72 12.77 -20.80 -5.93
CA THR A 72 12.52 -20.29 -4.56
C THR A 72 12.99 -18.85 -4.40
N LYS A 73 14.17 -18.53 -4.95
CA LYS A 73 14.77 -17.20 -4.83
C LYS A 73 14.07 -16.13 -5.67
N TYR A 74 13.65 -16.48 -6.89
CA TYR A 74 13.14 -15.55 -7.89
C TYR A 74 11.61 -15.52 -8.02
N SER A 75 10.90 -16.48 -7.42
CA SER A 75 9.44 -16.44 -7.34
C SER A 75 8.96 -15.29 -6.46
N LEU A 76 7.80 -14.76 -6.81
CA LEU A 76 7.08 -13.77 -6.01
C LEU A 76 5.64 -14.26 -5.88
N ARG A 77 5.11 -14.18 -4.67
CA ARG A 77 3.73 -14.50 -4.33
C ARG A 77 2.89 -13.22 -4.46
N PRO A 78 1.93 -13.17 -5.40
CA PRO A 78 1.01 -12.04 -5.50
C PRO A 78 0.33 -11.78 -4.16
N PRO A 79 0.14 -10.52 -3.73
CA PRO A 79 -0.50 -10.25 -2.46
C PRO A 79 -1.99 -10.63 -2.51
N GLU A 80 -2.43 -11.45 -1.55
CA GLU A 80 -3.82 -11.81 -1.35
C GLU A 80 -4.37 -11.09 -0.12
N ILE A 81 -5.42 -10.28 -0.30
CA ILE A 81 -6.00 -9.47 0.77
C ILE A 81 -7.05 -10.30 1.53
N HIS A 82 -6.97 -10.30 2.87
CA HIS A 82 -7.96 -10.96 3.73
C HIS A 82 -8.96 -9.92 4.26
N GLU A 83 -9.99 -9.64 3.45
CA GLU A 83 -11.03 -8.68 3.78
C GLU A 83 -11.83 -9.06 5.04
N ASP A 84 -11.98 -10.37 5.29
CA ASP A 84 -12.63 -10.96 6.46
C ASP A 84 -11.87 -10.74 7.77
N LYS A 85 -10.58 -10.36 7.69
CA LYS A 85 -9.70 -10.16 8.85
C LYS A 85 -9.35 -8.69 9.08
N ILE A 86 -10.04 -7.76 8.42
CA ILE A 86 -9.81 -6.32 8.60
C ILE A 86 -10.21 -5.91 10.03
N TYR A 87 -9.35 -5.13 10.69
CA TYR A 87 -9.59 -4.66 12.06
C TYR A 87 -9.07 -3.24 12.31
N VAL A 88 -9.57 -2.59 13.38
CA VAL A 88 -9.03 -1.31 13.85
C VAL A 88 -7.76 -1.57 14.65
N TYR A 89 -6.62 -1.11 14.14
CA TYR A 89 -5.31 -1.28 14.76
C TYR A 89 -5.04 -0.25 15.87
N ASP A 90 -5.36 1.01 15.61
CA ASP A 90 -5.12 2.12 16.53
C ASP A 90 -6.19 3.20 16.36
N GLN A 91 -6.57 3.85 17.45
CA GLN A 91 -7.46 4.99 17.46
C GLN A 91 -6.96 6.03 18.46
N LYS A 92 -6.84 7.27 18.03
CA LYS A 92 -6.36 8.37 18.90
C LYS A 92 -6.96 9.72 18.56
N GLU A 93 -7.04 10.57 19.58
CA GLU A 93 -7.34 11.99 19.38
C GLU A 93 -6.19 12.67 18.63
N VAL A 94 -6.55 13.53 17.68
CA VAL A 94 -5.61 14.34 16.90
C VAL A 94 -6.14 15.75 16.72
N VAL A 95 -5.24 16.68 16.44
CA VAL A 95 -5.61 18.03 15.98
C VAL A 95 -5.57 18.04 14.46
N VAL A 96 -6.66 18.45 13.83
CA VAL A 96 -6.83 18.45 12.37
C VAL A 96 -7.02 19.89 11.90
N ASP A 97 -6.27 20.29 10.88
CA ASP A 97 -6.50 21.53 10.16
C ASP A 97 -7.67 21.34 9.20
N VAL A 98 -8.74 22.11 9.40
CA VAL A 98 -9.94 22.11 8.57
C VAL A 98 -10.12 23.38 7.75
N SER A 99 -9.08 24.24 7.65
CA SER A 99 -9.11 25.48 6.84
C SER A 99 -9.53 25.24 5.38
N LYS A 100 -9.30 24.03 4.87
CA LYS A 100 -9.62 23.62 3.49
C LYS A 100 -10.95 22.88 3.35
N ASP A 101 -11.64 22.59 4.45
CA ASP A 101 -12.92 21.88 4.41
C ASP A 101 -14.01 22.78 3.81
N PRO A 102 -14.57 22.46 2.63
CA PRO A 102 -15.57 23.31 1.97
C PRO A 102 -16.92 23.30 2.68
N MET A 103 -17.20 22.30 3.53
CA MET A 103 -18.48 22.19 4.25
C MET A 103 -18.51 23.06 5.52
N ARG A 104 -17.38 23.64 5.93
CA ARG A 104 -17.29 24.51 7.11
C ARG A 104 -17.33 25.99 6.74
N ALA A 105 -18.10 26.76 7.51
CA ALA A 105 -18.19 28.22 7.40
C ALA A 105 -16.94 28.90 8.00
N ILE A 106 -15.80 28.77 7.31
CA ILE A 106 -14.53 29.40 7.67
C ILE A 106 -14.34 30.63 6.78
N PHE A 107 -14.38 31.82 7.39
CA PHE A 107 -14.27 33.10 6.69
C PHE A 107 -12.85 33.42 6.24
N ASP A 108 -11.85 33.23 7.12
CA ASP A 108 -10.43 33.40 6.79
C ASP A 108 -9.78 32.02 6.62
N ARG A 109 -9.64 31.59 5.36
CA ARG A 109 -8.95 30.34 4.98
C ARG A 109 -7.47 30.53 4.65
N SER A 110 -6.95 31.76 4.81
CA SER A 110 -5.52 32.04 4.59
C SER A 110 -4.64 31.49 5.72
N LYS A 111 -5.25 31.12 6.85
CA LYS A 111 -4.59 30.56 8.02
C LYS A 111 -5.16 29.16 8.35
N PRO A 112 -4.37 28.30 9.00
CA PRO A 112 -4.86 27.03 9.52
C PRO A 112 -6.02 27.24 10.50
N PHE A 113 -7.00 26.33 10.48
CA PHE A 113 -8.10 26.32 11.44
C PHE A 113 -8.13 24.95 12.10
N TYR A 114 -7.64 24.86 13.32
CA TYR A 114 -7.45 23.59 14.02
C TYR A 114 -8.65 23.21 14.88
N ILE A 115 -9.09 21.96 14.79
CA ILE A 115 -10.09 21.37 15.69
C ILE A 115 -9.66 19.98 16.17
N LYS A 116 -10.24 19.54 17.29
CA LYS A 116 -10.08 18.15 17.74
C LYS A 116 -10.79 17.21 16.77
N GLY A 117 -10.11 16.12 16.45
CA GLY A 117 -10.62 15.03 15.64
C GLY A 117 -10.10 13.69 16.15
N VAL A 118 -10.45 12.64 15.43
CA VAL A 118 -10.04 11.27 15.69
C VAL A 118 -9.29 10.75 14.47
N GLN A 119 -8.13 10.14 14.71
CA GLN A 119 -7.43 9.35 13.73
C GLN A 119 -7.70 7.88 14.01
N VAL A 120 -8.12 7.15 12.97
CA VAL A 120 -8.32 5.71 13.00
C VAL A 120 -7.31 5.08 12.03
N THR A 121 -6.56 4.10 12.51
CA THR A 121 -5.70 3.25 11.69
C THR A 121 -6.38 1.90 11.54
N VAL A 122 -6.72 1.55 10.31
CA VAL A 122 -7.29 0.24 9.96
C VAL A 122 -6.17 -0.64 9.43
N ALA A 123 -6.01 -1.84 9.99
CA ALA A 123 -5.11 -2.86 9.47
C ALA A 123 -5.87 -3.80 8.54
N VAL A 124 -5.32 -4.00 7.36
CA VAL A 124 -5.82 -4.92 6.33
C VAL A 124 -4.77 -6.01 6.14
N PRO A 125 -4.96 -7.21 6.72
CA PRO A 125 -4.02 -8.32 6.57
C PRO A 125 -3.95 -8.83 5.13
N PHE A 126 -2.77 -9.31 4.73
CA PHE A 126 -2.55 -9.95 3.44
C PHE A 126 -1.49 -11.06 3.52
N GLU A 127 -1.53 -12.00 2.58
CA GLU A 127 -0.47 -12.98 2.34
C GLU A 127 0.30 -12.66 1.06
N GLY A 128 1.53 -13.18 0.91
CA GLY A 128 2.40 -12.91 -0.24
C GLY A 128 3.36 -11.74 -0.03
N ASP A 129 3.92 -11.22 -1.13
CA ASP A 129 5.04 -10.27 -1.08
C ASP A 129 4.60 -8.81 -1.04
N GLY A 130 4.64 -8.22 0.15
CA GLY A 130 4.19 -6.84 0.40
C GLY A 130 4.95 -5.75 -0.37
N GLU A 131 6.15 -6.03 -0.88
CA GLU A 131 6.89 -5.07 -1.71
C GLU A 131 6.17 -4.77 -3.04
N LEU A 132 5.31 -5.68 -3.51
CA LEU A 132 4.55 -5.51 -4.75
C LEU A 132 3.57 -4.34 -4.66
N PHE A 133 3.12 -3.98 -3.45
CA PHE A 133 2.34 -2.77 -3.20
C PHE A 133 3.12 -1.47 -3.42
N GLN A 134 4.42 -1.50 -3.72
CA GLN A 134 5.23 -0.31 -3.98
C GLN A 134 5.45 -0.06 -5.48
N TYR A 135 5.09 -1.02 -6.34
CA TYR A 135 5.31 -0.95 -7.78
C TYR A 135 4.01 -0.66 -8.55
N LYS A 136 4.14 0.16 -9.59
CA LYS A 136 3.01 0.55 -10.42
C LYS A 136 2.62 -0.56 -11.39
N PRO A 137 1.38 -1.08 -11.33
CA PRO A 137 0.90 -2.07 -12.29
C PRO A 137 0.75 -1.46 -13.69
N SER A 138 0.75 -2.31 -14.72
CA SER A 138 0.55 -1.93 -16.12
C SER A 138 -0.79 -1.22 -16.33
N ARG A 139 -1.84 -1.70 -15.67
CA ARG A 139 -3.14 -1.02 -15.56
C ARG A 139 -3.21 -0.32 -14.21
N SER A 140 -3.21 1.01 -14.22
CA SER A 140 -3.14 1.83 -13.02
C SER A 140 -4.27 2.87 -12.95
N THR A 141 -4.58 3.31 -11.73
CA THR A 141 -5.60 4.34 -11.46
C THR A 141 -4.93 5.69 -11.22
N ARG A 142 -5.57 6.79 -11.65
CA ARG A 142 -5.03 8.17 -11.47
C ARG A 142 -4.97 8.63 -10.00
N ARG A 143 -5.72 7.96 -9.13
CA ARG A 143 -5.77 8.19 -7.68
C ARG A 143 -5.35 6.88 -7.00
N PRO A 144 -4.06 6.66 -6.78
CA PRO A 144 -3.61 5.48 -6.04
C PRO A 144 -4.15 5.51 -4.61
N PRO A 145 -4.36 4.34 -3.98
CA PRO A 145 -4.68 4.27 -2.57
C PRO A 145 -3.48 4.69 -1.71
N CYS A 146 -3.79 5.08 -0.48
CA CYS A 146 -2.84 5.55 0.50
C CYS A 146 -2.79 4.60 1.68
N GLY A 147 -1.59 4.13 2.02
CA GLY A 147 -1.39 3.16 3.06
C GLY A 147 0.08 2.87 3.29
N LYS A 148 0.37 2.22 4.42
CA LYS A 148 1.72 1.79 4.79
C LYS A 148 1.76 0.28 4.93
N ILE A 149 2.74 -0.35 4.31
CA ILE A 149 3.00 -1.78 4.53
C ILE A 149 3.76 -1.95 5.83
N ARG A 150 3.21 -2.75 6.74
CA ARG A 150 3.80 -3.12 8.05
C ARG A 150 3.73 -4.64 8.18
N GLY A 151 4.85 -5.32 7.93
CA GLY A 151 4.84 -6.78 7.85
C GLY A 151 3.86 -7.26 6.79
N GLN A 152 2.90 -8.09 7.19
CA GLN A 152 1.82 -8.64 6.38
C GLN A 152 0.51 -7.86 6.49
N GLU A 153 0.58 -6.57 6.79
CA GLU A 153 -0.60 -5.70 6.90
C GLU A 153 -0.44 -4.40 6.11
N ILE A 154 -1.54 -3.95 5.52
CA ILE A 154 -1.68 -2.59 4.98
C ILE A 154 -2.36 -1.75 6.05
N HIS A 155 -1.67 -0.71 6.52
CA HIS A 155 -2.22 0.26 7.48
C HIS A 155 -2.80 1.45 6.73
N LEU A 156 -4.13 1.56 6.74
CA LEU A 156 -4.89 2.66 6.16
C LEU A 156 -5.22 3.68 7.26
N ILE A 157 -4.86 4.94 7.05
CA ILE A 157 -5.00 5.99 8.06
C ILE A 157 -6.11 6.96 7.64
N TYR A 158 -7.15 7.05 8.46
CA TYR A 158 -8.27 7.96 8.28
C TYR A 158 -8.29 8.98 9.40
N LYS A 159 -8.66 10.21 9.06
CA LYS A 159 -8.92 11.27 10.04
C LYS A 159 -10.36 11.73 9.86
N THR A 160 -11.04 11.89 10.97
CA THR A 160 -12.40 12.41 11.02
C THR A 160 -12.48 13.48 12.09
N VAL A 161 -13.39 14.42 11.89
CA VAL A 161 -13.66 15.55 12.77
C VAL A 161 -15.17 15.67 12.92
N ASN A 162 -15.63 16.09 14.11
CA ASN A 162 -17.06 16.38 14.36
C ASN A 162 -17.40 17.80 13.95
#